data_AF-A0A3B8K1L6-F1
#
_entry.id   AF-A0A3B8K1L6-F1
#
_cell.length_a   1.000
_cell.length_b   1.000
_cell.length_c   1.000
_cell.angle_alpha   90.00
_cell.angle_beta   90.00
_cell.angle_gamma   90.00
#
_symmetry.space_group_name_H-M   'P 1'
#
loop_
_entity.id
_entity.type
_entity.pdbx_description
1 polymer ?
#
loop_
_entity_poly.entity_id
_entity_poly.type
_entity_poly.pdbx_seq_one_letter_code
_entity_poly.pdbx_strand_id
1 'polypeptide(L)'
;MYKRQDLETEELSIYADGLRNPYGLTLGDDGTIYATNLGYDDRGERAVKGSPDWVVKIKEGAWYGWPDYAGTLPLTDERFASDRGANLKPLIKDPPAVEPPLAELPPHYSPMKLDWAPAGFKLQGLFVAVFGDGQPLTEDLREQVPTGVLRIDPESGEYEWFLKNKEKPRAGRLGDGLKRAIDVKFDEEGQSLYVLDFGVMEFTDFSPNAIPRTGVLWKIERSDSGNKKEKGNIKEPSTPGPVPEKETDKARDGDAEGTGKEKPDKAKEEPKKEIKPDGEGEKPREPGKDRDAQEGPVEQEPEQPEAPGEDGQPGKPGGEPGSEPGEREEPGRPKKPEQH
;
A
#
# COMPACT_ATOMS: atom_id res chain seq x y z
N MET A 1 -9.92 1.13 -8.64
CA MET A 1 -10.52 0.42 -9.79
C MET A 1 -9.63 -0.73 -10.25
N TYR A 2 -10.21 -1.87 -10.64
CA TYR A 2 -9.58 -2.92 -11.45
C TYR A 2 -10.16 -2.92 -12.87
N LYS A 3 -9.30 -3.11 -13.85
CA LYS A 3 -9.67 -3.20 -15.27
C LYS A 3 -9.41 -4.62 -15.78
N ARG A 4 -10.23 -5.08 -16.71
CA ARG A 4 -10.03 -6.31 -17.48
C ARG A 4 -9.70 -5.92 -18.92
N GLN A 5 -8.61 -6.49 -19.44
CA GLN A 5 -8.30 -6.41 -20.86
C GLN A 5 -8.60 -7.77 -21.48
N ASP A 6 -9.48 -7.79 -22.48
CA ASP A 6 -9.64 -8.95 -23.36
C ASP A 6 -8.47 -8.99 -24.34
N LEU A 7 -7.77 -10.12 -24.43
CA LEU A 7 -6.57 -10.24 -25.27
C LEU A 7 -6.89 -10.58 -26.74
N GLU A 8 -8.10 -11.06 -27.03
CA GLU A 8 -8.55 -11.36 -28.40
C GLU A 8 -9.14 -10.12 -29.06
N THR A 9 -9.97 -9.38 -28.31
CA THR A 9 -10.64 -8.17 -28.82
C THR A 9 -9.88 -6.87 -28.53
N GLU A 10 -8.85 -6.93 -27.68
CA GLU A 10 -8.12 -5.77 -27.13
C GLU A 10 -9.00 -4.80 -26.32
N GLU A 11 -10.24 -5.19 -25.98
CA GLU A 11 -11.17 -4.34 -25.25
C GLU A 11 -10.74 -4.17 -23.79
N LEU A 12 -10.64 -2.92 -23.34
CA LEU A 12 -10.38 -2.57 -21.95
C LEU A 12 -11.69 -2.15 -21.26
N SER A 13 -12.09 -2.92 -20.26
CA SER A 13 -13.32 -2.69 -19.49
C SER A 13 -13.03 -2.53 -17.99
N ILE A 14 -13.94 -1.88 -17.27
CA ILE A 14 -13.91 -1.82 -15.80
C ILE A 14 -14.45 -3.15 -15.28
N TYR A 15 -13.66 -3.86 -14.49
CA TYR A 15 -14.09 -5.11 -13.87
C TYR A 15 -14.72 -4.86 -12.49
N ALA A 16 -14.11 -3.99 -11.68
CA ALA A 16 -14.62 -3.59 -10.37
C ALA A 16 -14.10 -2.20 -9.98
N ASP A 17 -14.83 -1.49 -9.11
CA ASP A 17 -14.48 -0.12 -8.72
C ASP A 17 -14.63 0.14 -7.21
N GLY A 18 -14.34 1.36 -6.75
CA GLY A 18 -14.46 1.74 -5.34
C GLY A 18 -13.36 1.19 -4.44
N LEU A 19 -12.20 0.86 -5.00
CA LEU A 19 -10.99 0.50 -4.27
C LEU A 19 -10.05 1.70 -4.22
N ARG A 20 -9.63 2.11 -3.01
CA ARG A 20 -8.76 3.27 -2.77
C ARG A 20 -7.37 3.07 -3.38
N ASN A 21 -6.71 1.99 -2.96
CA ASN A 21 -5.33 1.71 -3.31
C ASN A 21 -5.13 0.19 -3.37
N PRO A 22 -5.71 -0.46 -4.39
CA PRO A 22 -5.48 -1.87 -4.63
C PRO A 22 -4.02 -2.12 -4.99
N TYR A 23 -3.35 -3.06 -4.31
CA TYR A 23 -1.91 -3.27 -4.48
C TYR A 23 -1.55 -4.68 -4.98
N GLY A 24 -2.13 -5.70 -4.36
CA GLY A 24 -1.96 -7.10 -4.72
C GLY A 24 -3.16 -7.66 -5.46
N LEU A 25 -2.91 -8.63 -6.34
CA LEU A 25 -3.94 -9.40 -7.04
C LEU A 25 -3.46 -10.85 -7.16
N THR A 26 -4.33 -11.82 -6.87
CA THR A 26 -4.09 -13.24 -7.15
C THR A 26 -5.40 -13.95 -7.50
N LEU A 27 -5.28 -15.19 -8.00
CA LEU A 27 -6.40 -16.06 -8.34
C LEU A 27 -6.40 -17.27 -7.41
N GLY A 28 -7.58 -17.65 -6.93
CA GLY A 28 -7.80 -18.97 -6.35
C GLY A 28 -7.95 -20.04 -7.43
N ASP A 29 -7.93 -21.31 -7.02
CA ASP A 29 -8.04 -22.45 -7.93
C ASP A 29 -9.40 -22.52 -8.67
N ASP A 30 -10.43 -21.87 -8.12
CA ASP A 30 -11.77 -21.76 -8.71
C ASP A 30 -11.93 -20.54 -9.64
N GLY A 31 -10.86 -19.77 -9.85
CA GLY A 31 -10.87 -18.52 -10.62
C GLY A 31 -11.35 -17.30 -9.84
N THR A 32 -11.64 -17.43 -8.54
CA THR A 32 -11.95 -16.28 -7.69
C THR A 32 -10.77 -15.33 -7.64
N ILE A 33 -11.02 -14.05 -7.92
CA ILE A 33 -10.00 -13.00 -7.86
C ILE A 33 -9.93 -12.46 -6.43
N TYR A 34 -8.74 -12.42 -5.86
CA TYR A 34 -8.49 -11.83 -4.55
C TYR A 34 -7.55 -10.64 -4.68
N ALA A 35 -7.81 -9.60 -3.91
CA ALA A 35 -7.02 -8.39 -3.92
C ALA A 35 -6.79 -7.85 -2.51
N THR A 36 -5.68 -7.13 -2.34
CA THR A 36 -5.46 -6.28 -1.17
C THR A 36 -5.82 -4.85 -1.51
N ASN A 37 -6.32 -4.10 -0.53
CA ASN A 37 -6.67 -2.69 -0.70
C ASN A 37 -6.24 -1.93 0.56
N LEU A 38 -5.41 -0.92 0.38
CA LEU A 38 -4.93 -0.09 1.49
C LEU A 38 -6.01 0.92 1.89
N GLY A 39 -6.22 1.01 3.20
CA GLY A 39 -7.06 1.95 3.92
C GLY A 39 -6.70 3.39 3.71
N TYR A 40 -7.52 4.29 4.24
CA TYR A 40 -7.22 5.71 4.23
C TYR A 40 -6.10 6.08 5.20
N ASP A 41 -5.48 7.22 4.91
CA ASP A 41 -4.44 7.80 5.74
C ASP A 41 -5.01 9.03 6.47
N ASP A 42 -4.47 9.33 7.64
CA ASP A 42 -4.73 10.56 8.39
C ASP A 42 -3.92 11.72 7.79
N ARG A 43 -4.15 12.02 6.51
CA ARG A 43 -3.46 13.08 5.75
C ARG A 43 -4.31 13.66 4.62
N GLY A 44 -3.98 14.90 4.25
CA GLY A 44 -4.65 15.64 3.18
C GLY A 44 -6.02 16.19 3.58
N GLU A 45 -6.73 16.80 2.64
CA GLU A 45 -8.01 17.51 2.87
C GLU A 45 -9.13 16.59 3.39
N ARG A 46 -9.06 15.31 3.04
CA ARG A 46 -9.96 14.24 3.48
C ARG A 46 -9.22 13.23 4.36
N ALA A 47 -8.49 13.73 5.35
CA ALA A 47 -7.80 12.90 6.32
C ALA A 47 -8.79 12.01 7.07
N VAL A 48 -8.51 10.71 7.10
CA VAL A 48 -9.35 9.71 7.76
C VAL A 48 -8.46 8.95 8.72
N LYS A 49 -8.80 9.03 10.00
CA LYS A 49 -8.03 8.39 11.06
C LYS A 49 -8.48 6.95 11.26
N GLY A 50 -7.52 6.05 11.51
CA GLY A 50 -7.82 4.68 11.93
C GLY A 50 -8.64 3.86 10.92
N SER A 51 -8.55 4.17 9.63
CA SER A 51 -9.13 3.32 8.58
C SER A 51 -8.48 1.94 8.63
N PRO A 52 -9.25 0.85 8.69
CA PRO A 52 -8.73 -0.49 8.45
C PRO A 52 -8.12 -0.62 7.05
N ASP A 53 -7.31 -1.65 6.87
CA ASP A 53 -6.91 -2.16 5.56
C ASP A 53 -7.74 -3.40 5.20
N TRP A 54 -7.75 -3.83 3.93
CA TRP A 54 -8.62 -4.93 3.51
C TRP A 54 -7.95 -5.95 2.61
N VAL A 55 -8.47 -7.16 2.69
CA VAL A 55 -8.41 -8.16 1.63
C VAL A 55 -9.82 -8.39 1.12
N VAL A 56 -10.01 -8.45 -0.19
CA VAL A 56 -11.32 -8.51 -0.83
C VAL A 56 -11.38 -9.66 -1.83
N LYS A 57 -12.55 -10.27 -1.96
CA LYS A 57 -12.93 -11.08 -3.13
C LYS A 57 -13.46 -10.12 -4.19
N ILE A 58 -12.78 -10.02 -5.33
CA ILE A 58 -13.20 -9.15 -6.43
C ILE A 58 -14.35 -9.80 -7.19
N LYS A 59 -15.47 -9.08 -7.30
CA LYS A 59 -16.65 -9.46 -8.06
C LYS A 59 -16.85 -8.50 -9.22
N GLU A 60 -17.22 -9.04 -10.38
CA GLU A 60 -17.52 -8.23 -11.56
C GLU A 60 -18.66 -7.25 -11.27
N GLY A 61 -18.46 -5.97 -11.63
CA GLY A 61 -19.41 -4.89 -11.43
C GLY A 61 -19.56 -4.40 -9.99
N ALA A 62 -18.84 -4.97 -9.02
CA ALA A 62 -18.93 -4.56 -7.62
C ALA A 62 -18.23 -3.22 -7.35
N TRP A 63 -18.73 -2.52 -6.33
CA TRP A 63 -18.16 -1.27 -5.82
C TRP A 63 -17.76 -1.44 -4.36
N TYR A 64 -16.50 -1.13 -4.03
CA TYR A 64 -15.91 -1.35 -2.70
C TYR A 64 -15.87 -0.10 -1.81
N GLY A 65 -16.65 0.93 -2.16
CA GLY A 65 -16.97 2.03 -1.24
C GLY A 65 -16.13 3.31 -1.34
N TRP A 66 -14.90 3.24 -1.85
CA TRP A 66 -14.10 4.46 -2.07
C TRP A 66 -14.78 5.35 -3.13
N PRO A 67 -14.84 6.69 -2.95
CA PRO A 67 -14.11 7.50 -1.95
C PRO A 67 -14.86 7.86 -0.67
N ASP A 68 -16.05 7.31 -0.44
CA ASP A 68 -16.96 7.76 0.64
C ASP A 68 -17.15 6.75 1.77
N TYR A 69 -16.59 5.54 1.64
CA TYR A 69 -16.63 4.50 2.65
C TYR A 69 -15.24 3.92 2.90
N ALA A 70 -14.99 3.55 4.15
CA ALA A 70 -13.88 2.70 4.56
C ALA A 70 -14.46 1.32 4.92
N GLY A 71 -14.25 0.33 4.06
CA GLY A 71 -14.99 -0.92 4.11
C GLY A 71 -16.48 -0.64 3.88
N THR A 72 -17.35 -1.16 4.75
CA THR A 72 -18.80 -0.91 4.67
C THR A 72 -19.28 0.29 5.49
N LEU A 73 -18.37 1.02 6.14
CA LEU A 73 -18.71 2.15 7.00
C LEU A 73 -18.51 3.48 6.24
N PRO A 74 -19.49 4.40 6.28
CA PRO A 74 -19.33 5.70 5.65
C PRO A 74 -18.26 6.52 6.38
N LEU A 75 -17.51 7.34 5.64
CA LEU A 75 -16.48 8.22 6.23
C LEU A 75 -17.04 9.24 7.22
N THR A 76 -18.36 9.47 7.24
CA THR A 76 -19.03 10.30 8.23
C THR A 76 -19.17 9.64 9.61
N ASP A 77 -18.82 8.37 9.77
CA ASP A 77 -18.76 7.71 11.10
C ASP A 77 -17.69 8.39 11.97
N GLU A 78 -18.04 8.72 13.22
CA GLU A 78 -17.18 9.49 14.13
C GLU A 78 -15.82 8.83 14.39
N ARG A 79 -15.70 7.50 14.22
CA ARG A 79 -14.42 6.79 14.39
C ARG A 79 -13.34 7.26 13.42
N PHE A 80 -13.75 7.81 12.27
CA PHE A 80 -12.87 8.26 11.20
C PHE A 80 -12.49 9.75 11.32
N ALA A 81 -13.03 10.45 12.32
CA ALA A 81 -12.74 11.84 12.56
C ALA A 81 -11.23 12.08 12.78
N SER A 82 -10.74 13.14 12.15
CA SER A 82 -9.35 13.56 12.18
C SER A 82 -9.25 15.05 12.48
N ASP A 83 -8.22 15.45 13.23
CA ASP A 83 -7.88 16.85 13.46
C ASP A 83 -7.10 17.46 12.28
N ARG A 84 -6.64 16.64 11.32
CA ARG A 84 -5.82 17.05 10.17
C ARG A 84 -6.65 17.38 8.93
N GLY A 85 -7.92 16.97 8.88
CA GLY A 85 -8.81 17.13 7.72
C GLY A 85 -10.15 17.74 8.12
N ALA A 86 -10.82 18.40 7.16
CA ALA A 86 -12.02 19.19 7.45
C ALA A 86 -13.32 18.63 6.84
N ASN A 87 -13.25 17.68 5.88
CA ASN A 87 -14.44 17.31 5.11
C ASN A 87 -14.53 15.82 4.73
N LEU A 88 -15.32 15.07 5.50
CA LEU A 88 -15.69 13.67 5.22
C LEU A 88 -17.11 13.52 4.66
N LYS A 89 -17.71 14.60 4.14
CA LYS A 89 -19.03 14.52 3.49
C LYS A 89 -18.96 13.62 2.26
N PRO A 90 -20.03 12.83 1.98
CA PRO A 90 -20.11 12.03 0.77
C PRO A 90 -19.93 12.89 -0.50
N LEU A 91 -19.14 12.38 -1.45
CA LEU A 91 -18.89 12.97 -2.76
C LEU A 91 -19.84 12.40 -3.82
N ILE A 92 -20.19 11.12 -3.69
CA ILE A 92 -21.13 10.43 -4.56
C ILE A 92 -22.52 10.55 -3.96
N LYS A 93 -23.44 11.14 -4.73
CA LYS A 93 -24.81 11.42 -4.29
C LYS A 93 -25.63 10.15 -4.07
N ASP A 94 -25.57 9.23 -5.04
CA ASP A 94 -26.35 8.00 -5.07
C ASP A 94 -25.41 6.82 -5.36
N PRO A 95 -24.54 6.43 -4.41
CA PRO A 95 -23.52 5.42 -4.64
C PRO A 95 -24.14 4.01 -4.80
N PRO A 96 -23.48 3.11 -5.55
CA PRO A 96 -23.86 1.70 -5.56
C PRO A 96 -23.82 1.09 -4.15
N ALA A 97 -24.42 -0.09 -3.98
CA ALA A 97 -24.25 -0.85 -2.74
C ALA A 97 -22.77 -1.26 -2.57
N VAL A 98 -22.24 -1.06 -1.36
CA VAL A 98 -20.86 -1.44 -1.03
C VAL A 98 -20.76 -2.95 -0.88
N GLU A 99 -19.83 -3.56 -1.60
CA GLU A 99 -19.45 -4.95 -1.41
C GLU A 99 -18.54 -5.10 -0.17
N PRO A 100 -18.89 -5.95 0.80
CA PRO A 100 -18.08 -6.15 1.99
C PRO A 100 -16.71 -6.77 1.67
N PRO A 101 -15.65 -6.41 2.43
CA PRO A 101 -14.35 -7.05 2.30
C PRO A 101 -14.40 -8.50 2.78
N LEU A 102 -13.45 -9.31 2.32
CA LEU A 102 -13.24 -10.67 2.85
C LEU A 102 -12.67 -10.59 4.27
N ALA A 103 -11.65 -9.75 4.47
CA ALA A 103 -11.01 -9.55 5.77
C ALA A 103 -10.78 -8.07 6.03
N GLU A 104 -11.06 -7.65 7.26
CA GLU A 104 -10.68 -6.35 7.81
C GLU A 104 -9.39 -6.51 8.63
N LEU A 105 -8.33 -5.82 8.20
CA LEU A 105 -7.03 -5.82 8.85
C LEU A 105 -6.86 -4.53 9.67
N PRO A 106 -6.04 -4.55 10.74
CA PRO A 106 -5.82 -3.35 11.53
C PRO A 106 -5.24 -2.21 10.69
N PRO A 107 -5.51 -0.95 11.06
CA PRO A 107 -5.00 0.21 10.33
C PRO A 107 -3.49 0.15 10.11
N HIS A 108 -3.07 0.59 8.92
CA HIS A 108 -1.66 0.73 8.52
C HIS A 108 -0.87 -0.58 8.46
N TYR A 109 -1.53 -1.75 8.47
CA TYR A 109 -0.90 -3.02 8.10
C TYR A 109 -0.31 -2.92 6.69
N SER A 110 -0.97 -2.17 5.81
CA SER A 110 -0.56 -1.94 4.43
C SER A 110 -0.37 -3.27 3.71
N PRO A 111 -1.43 -4.06 3.49
CA PRO A 111 -1.36 -5.35 2.82
C PRO A 111 -0.91 -5.14 1.37
N MET A 112 0.27 -5.65 1.05
CA MET A 112 0.91 -5.48 -0.26
C MET A 112 0.46 -6.60 -1.19
N LYS A 113 1.38 -7.34 -1.82
CA LYS A 113 0.98 -8.45 -2.68
C LYS A 113 0.66 -9.71 -1.88
N LEU A 114 -0.07 -10.60 -2.53
CA LEU A 114 -0.60 -11.83 -1.95
C LEU A 114 -0.50 -12.98 -2.95
N ASP A 115 -0.61 -14.20 -2.43
CA ASP A 115 -0.66 -15.42 -3.23
C ASP A 115 -1.59 -16.48 -2.65
N TRP A 116 -2.14 -17.31 -3.51
CA TRP A 116 -2.96 -18.45 -3.13
C TRP A 116 -2.07 -19.67 -2.88
N ALA A 117 -2.27 -20.36 -1.76
CA ALA A 117 -1.51 -21.56 -1.44
C ALA A 117 -1.89 -22.72 -2.38
N PRO A 118 -0.94 -23.27 -3.16
CA PRO A 118 -1.20 -24.42 -4.02
C PRO A 118 -1.51 -25.66 -3.19
N ALA A 119 -2.25 -26.62 -3.76
CA ALA A 119 -2.68 -27.84 -3.05
C ALA A 119 -1.55 -28.66 -2.41
N GLY A 120 -0.31 -28.54 -2.91
CA GLY A 120 0.87 -29.20 -2.35
C GLY A 120 1.40 -28.57 -1.05
N PHE A 121 1.04 -27.32 -0.77
CA PHE A 121 1.46 -26.63 0.44
C PHE A 121 0.59 -27.09 1.61
N LYS A 122 1.20 -27.38 2.77
CA LYS A 122 0.44 -27.98 3.89
C LYS A 122 -0.63 -27.03 4.46
N LEU A 123 -0.39 -25.73 4.38
CA LEU A 123 -1.25 -24.70 4.97
C LEU A 123 -2.01 -23.97 3.86
N GLN A 124 -3.25 -24.36 3.63
CA GLN A 124 -4.09 -23.71 2.61
C GLN A 124 -4.52 -22.30 3.01
N GLY A 125 -4.81 -21.46 2.02
CA GLY A 125 -5.38 -20.11 2.21
C GLY A 125 -4.64 -19.05 1.39
N LEU A 126 -4.95 -17.78 1.68
CA LEU A 126 -4.27 -16.64 1.08
C LEU A 126 -3.11 -16.19 1.95
N PHE A 127 -1.94 -16.02 1.36
CA PHE A 127 -0.76 -15.50 2.04
C PHE A 127 -0.57 -14.05 1.63
N VAL A 128 -0.52 -13.14 2.59
CA VAL A 128 -0.54 -11.69 2.34
C VAL A 128 0.69 -11.05 2.97
N ALA A 129 1.51 -10.37 2.16
CA ALA A 129 2.62 -9.59 2.66
C ALA A 129 2.11 -8.32 3.37
N VAL A 130 2.58 -8.08 4.59
CA VAL A 130 2.24 -6.91 5.41
C VAL A 130 3.48 -6.02 5.51
N PHE A 131 3.39 -4.79 5.00
CA PHE A 131 4.50 -3.85 4.96
C PHE A 131 4.71 -3.09 6.28
N GLY A 132 3.63 -2.86 7.02
CA GLY A 132 3.58 -2.00 8.19
C GLY A 132 3.49 -0.51 7.86
N ASP A 133 3.51 0.33 8.88
CA ASP A 133 3.18 1.76 8.77
C ASP A 133 4.21 2.60 7.98
N GLY A 134 3.74 3.73 7.46
CA GLY A 134 4.55 4.80 6.86
C GLY A 134 4.66 6.05 7.74
N GLN A 135 4.64 5.90 9.06
CA GLN A 135 4.64 7.06 9.97
C GLN A 135 5.91 7.93 9.79
N PRO A 136 5.82 9.25 10.02
CA PRO A 136 4.61 10.01 10.37
C PRO A 136 3.75 10.43 9.15
N LEU A 137 4.12 10.02 7.93
CA LEU A 137 3.47 10.47 6.69
C LEU A 137 2.01 10.02 6.59
N THR A 138 1.69 8.81 7.07
CA THR A 138 0.33 8.23 6.97
C THR A 138 -0.55 8.53 8.18
N GLU A 139 0.01 8.45 9.39
CA GLU A 139 -0.63 8.82 10.66
C GLU A 139 0.48 8.91 11.74
N ASP A 140 0.28 9.72 12.78
CA ASP A 140 1.14 9.70 13.97
C ASP A 140 0.73 8.55 14.90
N LEU A 141 1.39 7.41 14.74
CA LEU A 141 1.13 6.22 15.55
C LEU A 141 1.94 6.21 16.83
N ARG A 142 1.38 5.65 17.91
CA ARG A 142 2.08 5.46 19.19
C ARG A 142 3.10 4.33 19.13
N GLU A 143 2.78 3.29 18.37
CA GLU A 143 3.57 2.09 18.22
C GLU A 143 3.73 1.78 16.73
N GLN A 144 4.87 1.16 16.39
CA GLN A 144 5.11 0.72 15.02
C GLN A 144 4.27 -0.52 14.71
N VAL A 145 3.69 -0.55 13.52
CA VAL A 145 2.95 -1.69 12.99
C VAL A 145 3.93 -2.76 12.52
N PRO A 146 3.72 -4.04 12.86
CA PRO A 146 4.60 -5.12 12.45
C PRO A 146 4.60 -5.34 10.94
N THR A 147 5.68 -5.96 10.46
CA THR A 147 5.75 -6.53 9.11
C THR A 147 5.73 -8.06 9.17
N GLY A 148 5.31 -8.70 8.08
CA GLY A 148 5.38 -10.15 7.96
C GLY A 148 4.45 -10.69 6.88
N VAL A 149 4.00 -11.92 7.09
CA VAL A 149 3.04 -12.60 6.21
C VAL A 149 1.87 -13.08 7.06
N LEU A 150 0.67 -12.67 6.68
CA LEU A 150 -0.58 -13.23 7.20
C LEU A 150 -0.98 -14.43 6.35
N ARG A 151 -1.62 -15.40 6.99
CA ARG A 151 -2.41 -16.44 6.33
C ARG A 151 -3.88 -16.14 6.62
N ILE A 152 -4.68 -16.00 5.58
CA ILE A 152 -6.12 -15.70 5.65
C ILE A 152 -6.90 -16.91 5.13
N ASP A 153 -7.91 -17.31 5.90
CA ASP A 153 -8.91 -18.29 5.48
C ASP A 153 -9.82 -17.66 4.41
N PRO A 154 -9.89 -18.23 3.21
CA PRO A 154 -10.65 -17.63 2.10
C PRO A 154 -12.17 -17.79 2.25
N GLU A 155 -12.66 -18.62 3.17
CA GLU A 155 -14.09 -18.79 3.44
C GLU A 155 -14.57 -17.83 4.51
N SER A 156 -13.88 -17.80 5.66
CA SER A 156 -14.29 -17.02 6.82
C SER A 156 -13.71 -15.61 6.88
N GLY A 157 -12.58 -15.37 6.20
CA GLY A 157 -11.81 -14.12 6.33
C GLY A 157 -10.99 -14.03 7.61
N GLU A 158 -11.02 -15.05 8.48
CA GLU A 158 -10.16 -15.11 9.66
C GLU A 158 -8.69 -15.22 9.25
N TYR A 159 -7.80 -14.63 10.05
CA TYR A 159 -6.38 -14.61 9.72
C TYR A 159 -5.48 -14.79 10.94
N GLU A 160 -4.28 -15.30 10.66
CA GLU A 160 -3.21 -15.45 11.64
C GLU A 160 -1.86 -15.03 11.04
N TRP A 161 -0.90 -14.72 11.91
CA TRP A 161 0.47 -14.51 11.48
C TRP A 161 1.12 -15.83 11.10
N PHE A 162 1.43 -16.01 9.81
CA PHE A 162 2.26 -17.12 9.34
C PHE A 162 3.74 -16.87 9.63
N LEU A 163 4.20 -15.65 9.35
CA LEU A 163 5.58 -15.23 9.55
C LEU A 163 5.62 -13.81 10.10
N LYS A 164 6.32 -13.59 11.22
CA LYS A 164 6.63 -12.27 11.75
C LYS A 164 7.88 -12.30 12.63
N ASN A 165 8.43 -11.11 12.88
CA ASN A 165 9.46 -10.93 13.90
C ASN A 165 8.90 -11.25 15.31
N LYS A 166 9.74 -11.80 16.19
CA LYS A 166 9.31 -12.20 17.55
C LYS A 166 9.28 -11.05 18.55
N GLU A 167 10.29 -10.20 18.53
CA GLU A 167 10.56 -9.24 19.61
C GLU A 167 10.23 -7.80 19.24
N LYS A 168 10.33 -7.45 17.95
CA LYS A 168 10.17 -6.09 17.44
C LYS A 168 9.29 -6.10 16.19
N PRO A 169 8.55 -5.02 15.91
CA PRO A 169 7.67 -4.96 14.74
C PRO A 169 8.44 -5.06 13.43
N ARG A 170 9.64 -4.47 13.34
CA ARG A 170 10.49 -4.44 12.14
C ARG A 170 11.97 -4.58 12.48
N ALA A 171 12.73 -5.22 11.62
CA ALA A 171 14.18 -5.30 11.68
C ALA A 171 14.86 -4.03 11.16
N GLY A 172 16.12 -3.84 11.54
CA GLY A 172 16.91 -2.68 11.16
C GLY A 172 17.89 -2.99 10.03
N ARG A 173 18.88 -2.11 9.87
CA ARG A 173 19.93 -2.23 8.84
C ARG A 173 20.84 -3.46 9.01
N LEU A 174 20.81 -4.11 10.18
CA LEU A 174 21.68 -5.24 10.53
C LEU A 174 21.20 -6.60 9.98
N GLY A 175 20.07 -6.65 9.26
CA GLY A 175 19.58 -7.88 8.65
C GLY A 175 19.00 -8.90 9.64
N ASP A 176 18.66 -8.46 10.85
CA ASP A 176 18.25 -9.31 11.98
C ASP A 176 16.74 -9.66 11.99
N GLY A 177 16.15 -9.78 10.80
CA GLY A 177 14.74 -10.14 10.61
C GLY A 177 14.07 -9.42 9.44
N LEU A 178 12.74 -9.49 9.42
CA LEU A 178 11.89 -8.87 8.41
C LEU A 178 11.87 -7.35 8.59
N LYS A 179 12.11 -6.60 7.53
CA LYS A 179 12.09 -5.14 7.54
C LYS A 179 10.74 -4.62 7.06
N ARG A 180 10.38 -4.93 5.81
CA ARG A 180 9.11 -4.54 5.17
C ARG A 180 8.75 -5.51 4.04
N ALA A 181 7.99 -6.56 4.35
CA ALA A 181 7.50 -7.51 3.35
C ALA A 181 6.58 -6.82 2.32
N ILE A 182 6.79 -7.10 1.04
CA ILE A 182 6.02 -6.51 -0.07
C ILE A 182 5.41 -7.55 -1.01
N ASP A 183 5.96 -8.76 -1.07
CA ASP A 183 5.47 -9.81 -1.96
C ASP A 183 5.64 -11.18 -1.35
N VAL A 184 4.76 -12.09 -1.73
CA VAL A 184 4.87 -13.52 -1.45
C VAL A 184 4.55 -14.31 -2.71
N LYS A 185 5.32 -15.36 -2.97
CA LYS A 185 5.07 -16.29 -4.08
C LYS A 185 5.41 -17.71 -3.69
N PHE A 186 4.51 -18.64 -3.98
CA PHE A 186 4.81 -20.06 -3.88
C PHE A 186 5.68 -20.51 -5.06
N ASP A 187 6.51 -21.54 -4.84
CA ASP A 187 7.08 -22.28 -5.97
C ASP A 187 6.01 -23.10 -6.69
N GLU A 188 6.31 -23.51 -7.92
CA GLU A 188 5.39 -24.29 -8.76
C GLU A 188 5.06 -25.64 -8.10
N GLU A 189 5.99 -26.22 -7.36
CA GLU A 189 5.82 -27.50 -6.65
C GLU A 189 5.07 -27.37 -5.31
N GLY A 190 4.79 -26.14 -4.85
CA GLY A 190 4.11 -25.86 -3.59
C GLY A 190 4.87 -26.34 -2.34
N GLN A 191 6.19 -26.40 -2.39
CA GLN A 191 7.04 -26.80 -1.26
C GLN A 191 7.64 -25.60 -0.51
N SER A 192 7.76 -24.46 -1.19
CA SER A 192 8.42 -23.28 -0.67
C SER A 192 7.55 -22.03 -0.82
N LEU A 193 7.61 -21.15 0.17
CA LEU A 193 7.11 -19.78 0.05
C LEU A 193 8.30 -18.83 -0.01
N TYR A 194 8.34 -18.00 -1.05
CA TYR A 194 9.27 -16.89 -1.15
C TYR A 194 8.61 -15.64 -0.60
N VAL A 195 9.33 -14.88 0.24
CA VAL A 195 8.89 -13.59 0.79
C VAL A 195 9.88 -12.53 0.38
N LEU A 196 9.42 -11.55 -0.41
CA LEU A 196 10.22 -10.40 -0.80
C LEU A 196 10.10 -9.32 0.28
N ASP A 197 11.23 -9.00 0.90
CA ASP A 197 11.40 -7.93 1.86
C ASP A 197 12.06 -6.73 1.15
N PHE A 198 11.34 -5.61 1.09
CA PHE A 198 11.81 -4.37 0.47
C PHE A 198 13.11 -3.85 1.11
N GLY A 199 13.31 -4.13 2.40
CA GLY A 199 14.43 -3.62 3.17
C GLY A 199 14.06 -2.44 4.05
N VAL A 200 15.07 -1.70 4.51
CA VAL A 200 14.90 -0.59 5.43
C VAL A 200 14.38 0.63 4.66
N MET A 201 13.26 1.16 5.14
CA MET A 201 12.73 2.45 4.72
C MET A 201 12.51 3.32 5.95
N GLU A 202 13.19 4.47 5.95
CA GLU A 202 13.13 5.49 6.99
C GLU A 202 12.32 6.68 6.47
N PHE A 203 11.64 7.39 7.37
CA PHE A 203 10.88 8.60 7.02
C PHE A 203 11.52 9.79 7.72
N THR A 204 12.47 10.45 7.06
CA THR A 204 13.11 11.68 7.52
C THR A 204 12.38 12.87 6.92
N ASP A 205 11.96 13.85 7.73
CA ASP A 205 11.26 15.06 7.27
C ASP A 205 10.06 14.76 6.35
N PHE A 206 9.20 13.80 6.75
CA PHE A 206 8.04 13.33 5.98
C PHE A 206 8.37 12.74 4.59
N SER A 207 9.65 12.49 4.30
CA SER A 207 10.11 11.94 3.03
C SER A 207 10.58 10.49 3.19
N PRO A 208 10.08 9.54 2.38
CA PRO A 208 10.56 8.17 2.41
C PRO A 208 12.01 8.08 1.88
N ASN A 209 12.88 7.44 2.64
CA ASN A 209 14.27 7.18 2.31
C ASN A 209 14.55 5.67 2.38
N ALA A 210 14.64 5.03 1.22
CA ALA A 210 14.98 3.61 1.11
C ALA A 210 16.50 3.41 1.23
N ILE A 211 16.94 2.49 2.09
CA ILE A 211 18.36 2.24 2.31
C ILE A 211 18.87 1.17 1.33
N PRO A 212 19.81 1.50 0.42
CA PRO A 212 20.30 0.55 -0.57
C PRO A 212 20.90 -0.71 0.04
N ARG A 213 20.78 -1.83 -0.69
CA ARG A 213 21.33 -3.15 -0.33
C ARG A 213 20.81 -3.72 1.00
N THR A 214 19.60 -3.33 1.41
CA THR A 214 18.95 -3.89 2.60
C THR A 214 17.77 -4.81 2.27
N GLY A 215 17.32 -4.88 1.03
CA GLY A 215 16.29 -5.83 0.61
C GLY A 215 16.75 -7.28 0.74
N VAL A 216 15.81 -8.19 1.01
CA VAL A 216 16.08 -9.63 1.21
C VAL A 216 15.00 -10.45 0.52
N LEU A 217 15.41 -11.54 -0.13
CA LEU A 217 14.47 -12.59 -0.55
C LEU A 217 14.60 -13.75 0.43
N TRP A 218 13.53 -14.01 1.19
CA TRP A 218 13.47 -15.13 2.12
C TRP A 218 12.86 -16.33 1.42
N LYS A 219 13.46 -17.51 1.58
CA LYS A 219 12.84 -18.79 1.20
C LYS A 219 12.40 -19.49 2.48
N ILE A 220 11.12 -19.83 2.54
CA ILE A 220 10.52 -20.55 3.66
C ILE A 220 10.21 -21.96 3.18
N GLU A 221 10.87 -22.94 3.79
CA GLU A 221 10.71 -24.36 3.50
C GLU A 221 10.35 -25.11 4.77
N ARG A 222 9.60 -26.20 4.63
CA ARG A 222 9.40 -27.11 5.74
C ARG A 222 10.72 -27.83 6.04
N SER A 223 11.19 -27.73 7.28
CA SER A 223 12.26 -28.61 7.73
C SER A 223 11.67 -29.88 8.32
N ASP A 224 12.04 -31.05 7.80
CA ASP A 224 11.66 -32.35 8.37
C ASP A 224 12.36 -32.64 9.72
N SER A 225 13.19 -31.71 10.21
CA SER A 225 13.95 -31.82 11.48
C SER A 225 13.18 -31.39 12.74
N GLY A 226 11.85 -31.54 12.74
CA GLY A 226 11.05 -31.36 13.96
C GLY A 226 11.59 -32.29 15.07
N ASN A 227 12.17 -31.71 16.13
CA ASN A 227 12.80 -32.33 17.31
C ASN A 227 14.31 -32.68 17.29
N LYS A 228 15.18 -31.86 16.68
CA LYS A 228 16.54 -31.70 17.24
C LYS A 228 16.76 -30.27 17.71
N LYS A 229 16.85 -30.07 19.03
CA LYS A 229 17.47 -28.88 19.62
C LYS A 229 18.94 -28.88 19.22
N GLU A 230 19.26 -28.40 18.02
CA GLU A 230 20.64 -28.15 17.65
C GLU A 230 21.13 -26.90 18.38
N LYS A 231 21.92 -27.11 19.44
CA LYS A 231 22.92 -26.14 19.88
C LYS A 231 24.03 -26.12 18.83
N GLY A 232 23.79 -25.44 17.71
CA GLY A 232 24.78 -25.24 16.66
C GLY A 232 25.31 -23.81 16.72
N ASN A 233 26.59 -23.65 17.08
CA ASN A 233 27.33 -22.40 16.92
C ASN A 233 27.22 -21.94 15.46
N ILE A 234 26.49 -20.84 15.22
CA ILE A 234 26.55 -20.13 13.95
C ILE A 234 27.94 -19.51 13.86
N LYS A 235 28.77 -19.98 12.92
CA LYS A 235 29.96 -19.24 12.51
C LYS A 235 29.48 -17.97 11.81
N GLU A 236 29.86 -16.82 12.36
CA GLU A 236 29.65 -15.52 11.73
C GLU A 236 30.21 -15.52 10.30
N PRO A 237 29.51 -14.95 9.31
CA PRO A 237 30.08 -14.74 7.99
C PRO A 237 31.23 -13.74 8.07
N SER A 238 32.38 -14.11 7.53
CA SER A 238 33.56 -13.25 7.42
C SER A 238 33.25 -11.99 6.61
N THR A 239 33.64 -10.84 7.16
CA THR A 239 33.55 -9.51 6.55
C THR A 239 34.10 -9.52 5.11
N PRO A 240 33.39 -8.95 4.12
CA PRO A 240 33.95 -8.72 2.79
C PRO A 240 35.15 -7.76 2.89
N GLY A 241 36.27 -8.13 2.28
CA GLY A 241 37.45 -7.27 2.17
C GLY A 241 37.17 -5.99 1.35
N PRO A 242 38.02 -4.96 1.47
CA PRO A 242 37.80 -3.68 0.81
C PRO A 242 37.82 -3.82 -0.71
N VAL A 243 36.89 -3.10 -1.35
CA VAL A 243 36.76 -2.98 -2.81
C VAL A 243 37.94 -2.17 -3.35
N PRO A 244 38.67 -2.62 -4.40
CA PRO A 244 39.76 -1.85 -4.98
C PRO A 244 39.22 -0.60 -5.70
N GLU A 245 39.89 0.53 -5.49
CA GLU A 245 39.63 1.80 -6.17
C GLU A 245 39.87 1.68 -7.68
N LYS A 246 38.97 2.26 -8.48
CA LYS A 246 39.08 2.31 -9.94
C LYS A 246 40.24 3.21 -10.35
N GLU A 247 41.20 2.65 -11.07
CA GLU A 247 42.17 3.40 -11.86
C GLU A 247 41.45 4.25 -12.91
N THR A 248 41.68 5.56 -12.87
CA THR A 248 41.27 6.49 -13.91
C THR A 248 42.31 6.48 -15.02
N ASP A 249 41.93 6.04 -16.21
CA ASP A 249 42.68 6.25 -17.45
C ASP A 249 42.88 7.75 -17.72
N LYS A 250 44.14 8.18 -17.80
CA LYS A 250 44.53 9.39 -18.52
C LYS A 250 45.62 9.05 -19.53
N ALA A 251 45.27 9.21 -20.80
CA ALA A 251 46.21 9.21 -21.91
C ALA A 251 46.86 10.58 -22.10
N ARG A 252 48.17 10.56 -22.44
CA ARG A 252 48.96 11.52 -23.26
C ARG A 252 49.09 12.94 -22.67
N ASP A 253 50.27 13.52 -22.45
CA ASP A 253 51.41 13.74 -23.34
C ASP A 253 52.50 14.51 -22.53
N GLY A 254 53.76 14.46 -22.99
CA GLY A 254 54.64 15.64 -22.99
C GLY A 254 55.51 15.96 -21.76
N ASP A 255 56.79 15.64 -21.90
CA ASP A 255 57.97 16.48 -21.63
C ASP A 255 58.39 16.93 -20.22
N ALA A 256 59.63 16.52 -19.92
CA ALA A 256 60.79 17.31 -19.47
C ALA A 256 60.91 17.81 -18.02
N GLU A 257 62.05 17.42 -17.43
CA GLU A 257 62.89 18.12 -16.43
C GLU A 257 62.24 18.49 -15.08
N GLY A 258 62.86 18.32 -13.91
CA GLY A 258 64.23 18.08 -13.53
C GLY A 258 64.41 18.65 -12.12
N THR A 259 65.08 17.90 -11.25
CA THR A 259 65.82 18.35 -10.05
C THR A 259 65.05 18.83 -8.81
N GLY A 260 65.62 18.53 -7.64
CA GLY A 260 65.45 19.38 -6.45
C GLY A 260 65.10 18.66 -5.16
N LYS A 261 66.13 18.35 -4.36
CA LYS A 261 66.05 17.89 -2.97
C LYS A 261 65.41 18.96 -2.05
N GLU A 262 64.69 18.55 -1.00
CA GLU A 262 65.07 18.76 0.42
C GLU A 262 63.90 18.45 1.40
N LYS A 263 64.24 17.73 2.48
CA LYS A 263 63.55 17.68 3.79
C LYS A 263 64.05 18.89 4.62
N PRO A 264 63.39 19.41 5.70
CA PRO A 264 62.89 18.58 6.83
C PRO A 264 61.72 19.12 7.72
N ASP A 265 61.24 18.19 8.56
CA ASP A 265 60.83 18.27 9.98
C ASP A 265 59.91 19.36 10.60
N LYS A 266 58.83 18.81 11.20
CA LYS A 266 58.31 18.93 12.59
C LYS A 266 57.72 20.25 13.14
N ALA A 267 56.41 20.09 13.43
CA ALA A 267 55.71 20.31 14.72
C ALA A 267 55.38 21.74 15.18
N LYS A 268 54.08 22.01 15.44
CA LYS A 268 53.49 22.08 16.79
C LYS A 268 51.99 22.47 16.77
N GLU A 269 51.25 21.82 17.66
CA GLU A 269 49.84 21.96 18.04
C GLU A 269 49.71 23.04 19.14
N GLU A 270 48.70 23.92 19.14
CA GLU A 270 47.49 23.96 20.01
C GLU A 270 47.08 25.47 20.22
N PRO A 271 45.96 25.89 20.87
CA PRO A 271 44.77 25.17 21.39
C PRO A 271 43.39 25.87 21.15
N LYS A 272 42.33 25.21 21.68
CA LYS A 272 40.89 25.56 21.75
C LYS A 272 40.53 26.71 22.73
N LYS A 273 39.34 27.30 22.57
CA LYS A 273 38.57 28.01 23.63
C LYS A 273 37.05 27.76 23.54
N GLU A 274 36.44 27.41 24.67
CA GLU A 274 34.99 27.43 24.97
C GLU A 274 34.59 28.77 25.60
N ILE A 275 33.35 29.26 25.37
CA ILE A 275 32.53 30.07 26.32
C ILE A 275 31.01 29.88 26.04
N LYS A 276 30.20 29.76 27.11
CA LYS A 276 28.74 30.01 27.27
C LYS A 276 28.54 30.66 28.67
N PRO A 277 27.34 31.15 29.11
CA PRO A 277 26.06 31.53 28.47
C PRO A 277 25.56 32.94 28.93
N ASP A 278 24.39 33.42 28.47
CA ASP A 278 23.36 34.15 29.26
C ASP A 278 22.10 34.47 28.41
N GLY A 279 20.93 34.58 29.06
CA GLY A 279 19.59 34.55 28.46
C GLY A 279 18.80 35.87 28.43
N GLU A 280 17.45 35.72 28.38
CA GLU A 280 16.36 36.70 28.17
C GLU A 280 16.11 37.02 26.67
N GLY A 281 14.92 36.92 26.06
CA GLY A 281 13.55 36.74 26.51
C GLY A 281 12.67 37.76 25.77
N GLU A 282 12.06 37.43 24.63
CA GLU A 282 10.94 38.22 24.07
C GLU A 282 10.02 37.41 23.13
N LYS A 283 8.74 37.81 23.14
CA LYS A 283 7.49 37.11 22.78
C LYS A 283 7.16 37.05 21.26
N PRO A 284 6.14 36.25 20.84
CA PRO A 284 5.89 35.88 19.45
C PRO A 284 5.22 36.99 18.63
N ARG A 285 5.50 37.04 17.32
CA ARG A 285 4.79 37.88 16.35
C ARG A 285 3.69 37.09 15.65
N GLU A 286 2.47 37.63 15.69
CA GLU A 286 1.30 37.19 14.93
C GLU A 286 1.33 37.67 13.46
N PRO A 287 0.50 37.07 12.58
CA PRO A 287 0.71 37.07 11.13
C PRO A 287 0.07 38.29 10.43
N GLY A 288 0.81 38.86 9.49
CA GLY A 288 0.37 39.97 8.64
C GLY A 288 0.78 39.78 7.18
N LYS A 289 -0.23 39.44 6.37
CA LYS A 289 -0.53 39.80 4.97
C LYS A 289 0.57 40.21 3.98
N ASP A 290 0.36 39.67 2.78
CA ASP A 290 0.75 40.13 1.44
C ASP A 290 2.22 39.97 1.03
N ARG A 291 2.49 38.93 0.22
CA ARG A 291 3.37 38.98 -0.96
C ARG A 291 2.91 38.00 -2.04
N ASP A 292 2.36 38.60 -3.10
CA ASP A 292 2.56 38.33 -4.52
C ASP A 292 2.67 36.87 -5.00
N ALA A 293 1.62 36.49 -5.74
CA ALA A 293 1.61 35.37 -6.67
C ALA A 293 2.68 35.55 -7.75
N GLN A 294 3.55 34.55 -7.90
CA GLN A 294 4.22 34.27 -9.16
C GLN A 294 3.61 33.00 -9.74
N GLU A 295 2.90 33.19 -10.85
CA GLU A 295 2.36 32.13 -11.69
C GLU A 295 3.51 31.35 -12.35
N GLY A 296 3.58 30.05 -12.08
CA GLY A 296 4.39 29.10 -12.84
C GLY A 296 3.65 28.68 -14.13
N PRO A 297 4.37 28.24 -15.17
CA PRO A 297 3.79 28.04 -16.49
C PRO A 297 2.81 26.87 -16.52
N VAL A 298 1.66 27.11 -17.14
CA VAL A 298 0.61 26.14 -17.48
C VAL A 298 1.13 25.23 -18.60
N GLU A 299 1.30 23.93 -18.32
CA GLU A 299 1.45 22.93 -19.38
C GLU A 299 0.09 22.73 -20.07
N GLN A 300 0.07 23.00 -21.37
CA GLN A 300 -1.09 22.76 -22.24
C GLN A 300 -1.19 21.27 -22.56
N GLU A 301 -2.31 20.63 -22.19
CA GLU A 301 -2.66 19.30 -22.71
C GLU A 301 -2.96 19.37 -24.21
N PRO A 302 -2.56 18.37 -25.02
CA PRO A 302 -2.85 18.35 -26.43
C PRO A 302 -4.33 17.99 -26.70
N GLU A 303 -4.98 18.82 -27.53
CA GLU A 303 -6.34 18.60 -28.04
C GLU A 303 -6.45 17.26 -28.80
N GLN A 304 -7.45 16.46 -28.43
CA GLN A 304 -7.85 15.27 -29.18
C GLN A 304 -8.68 15.69 -30.41
N PRO A 305 -8.49 15.08 -31.60
CA PRO A 305 -9.26 15.42 -32.78
C PRO A 305 -10.71 14.92 -32.67
N GLU A 306 -11.66 15.82 -32.97
CA GLU A 306 -13.09 15.53 -33.06
C GLU A 306 -13.40 14.51 -34.17
N ALA A 307 -14.22 13.50 -33.86
CA ALA A 307 -14.78 12.58 -34.83
C ALA A 307 -15.97 13.23 -35.57
N PRO A 308 -16.15 12.98 -36.89
CA PRO A 308 -17.20 13.60 -37.67
C PRO A 308 -18.59 13.03 -37.32
N GLY A 309 -19.59 13.93 -37.28
CA GLY A 309 -20.97 13.62 -36.96
C GLY A 309 -21.66 12.71 -37.99
N GLU A 310 -22.55 11.86 -37.48
CA GLU A 310 -23.50 11.11 -38.30
C GLU A 310 -24.92 11.67 -38.09
N ASP A 311 -25.41 12.31 -39.16
CA ASP A 311 -26.81 12.46 -39.48
C ASP A 311 -27.43 11.08 -39.78
N GLY A 312 -28.59 10.75 -39.23
CA GLY A 312 -29.25 9.49 -39.59
C GLY A 312 -30.47 9.09 -38.78
N GLN A 313 -31.56 9.85 -38.87
CA GLN A 313 -32.90 9.38 -38.52
C GLN A 313 -33.33 8.17 -39.37
N PRO A 314 -34.05 7.19 -38.81
CA PRO A 314 -35.07 6.48 -39.58
C PRO A 314 -36.47 6.67 -38.97
N GLY A 315 -37.41 7.00 -39.85
CA GLY A 315 -38.79 7.31 -39.53
C GLY A 315 -39.64 6.12 -39.06
N LYS A 316 -40.65 6.45 -38.25
CA LYS A 316 -41.85 5.64 -38.03
C LYS A 316 -42.87 5.91 -39.14
N PRO A 317 -43.68 4.90 -39.48
CA PRO A 317 -45.14 5.04 -39.34
C PRO A 317 -45.67 3.83 -38.56
N GLY A 318 -46.63 3.89 -37.64
CA GLY A 318 -47.92 4.58 -37.64
C GLY A 318 -48.97 3.50 -37.32
N GLY A 319 -49.77 3.67 -36.26
CA GLY A 319 -50.88 2.75 -35.94
C GLY A 319 -51.23 2.67 -34.44
N GLU A 320 -52.22 3.45 -34.04
CA GLU A 320 -53.04 3.34 -32.81
C GLU A 320 -54.47 2.89 -33.22
N PRO A 321 -55.47 2.66 -32.32
CA PRO A 321 -55.45 2.38 -30.88
C PRO A 321 -56.47 1.29 -30.42
N GLY A 322 -56.53 1.00 -29.11
CA GLY A 322 -57.62 0.31 -28.40
C GLY A 322 -57.08 -0.58 -27.30
N SER A 323 -57.57 -0.63 -26.05
CA SER A 323 -58.75 -0.07 -25.37
C SER A 323 -58.54 -0.26 -23.84
N GLU A 324 -59.33 0.47 -23.06
CA GLU A 324 -59.31 0.76 -21.61
C GLU A 324 -59.11 -0.37 -20.57
N PRO A 325 -58.79 0.00 -19.29
CA PRO A 325 -58.44 -0.92 -18.21
C PRO A 325 -59.66 -1.40 -17.39
N GLY A 326 -59.66 -2.68 -17.02
CA GLY A 326 -60.63 -3.29 -16.11
C GLY A 326 -60.27 -3.12 -14.64
N GLU A 327 -61.31 -2.91 -13.84
CA GLU A 327 -61.32 -2.48 -12.45
C GLU A 327 -60.87 -3.52 -11.39
N ARG A 328 -60.59 -2.93 -10.23
CA ARG A 328 -60.39 -3.48 -8.87
C ARG A 328 -61.34 -4.63 -8.50
N GLU A 329 -60.81 -5.61 -7.76
CA GLU A 329 -61.44 -6.19 -6.56
C GLU A 329 -60.36 -6.72 -5.58
N GLU A 330 -60.26 -6.14 -4.38
CA GLU A 330 -59.83 -6.85 -3.16
C GLU A 330 -61.11 -7.32 -2.45
N PRO A 331 -61.13 -8.51 -1.81
CA PRO A 331 -61.09 -8.48 -0.34
C PRO A 331 -60.48 -9.73 0.32
N GLY A 332 -60.06 -9.59 1.59
CA GLY A 332 -60.19 -10.70 2.56
C GLY A 332 -59.08 -10.84 3.59
N ARG A 333 -59.12 -10.05 4.66
CA ARG A 333 -58.34 -10.24 5.89
C ARG A 333 -59.01 -11.30 6.79
N PRO A 334 -58.35 -12.40 7.20
CA PRO A 334 -58.94 -13.31 8.18
C PRO A 334 -58.70 -12.84 9.63
N LYS A 335 -59.75 -12.97 10.45
CA LYS A 335 -59.81 -12.67 11.88
C LYS A 335 -59.08 -13.74 12.72
N LYS A 336 -58.47 -13.30 13.82
CA LYS A 336 -58.03 -14.13 14.97
C LYS A 336 -59.23 -14.81 15.65
N PRO A 337 -59.03 -15.98 16.30
CA PRO A 337 -59.83 -16.39 17.46
C PRO A 337 -59.09 -16.13 18.78
N GLU A 338 -59.86 -15.77 19.80
CA GLU A 338 -59.47 -15.63 21.20
C GLU A 338 -59.43 -16.99 21.93
N GLN A 339 -58.41 -17.09 22.79
CA GLN A 339 -58.35 -17.63 24.17
C GLN A 339 -59.15 -18.89 24.57
N HIS A 340 -58.39 -19.84 25.12
CA HIS A 340 -58.67 -20.47 26.41
C HIS A 340 -57.44 -20.39 27.31
#